data_AF-A0A507BJ03-F1
#
_entry.id   AF-A0A507BJ03-F1
#
_cell.length_a   1.000
_cell.length_b   1.000
_cell.length_c   1.000
_cell.angle_alpha   90.00
_cell.angle_beta   90.00
_cell.angle_gamma   90.00
#
_symmetry.space_group_name_H-M   'P 1'
#
loop_
_entity.id
_entity.type
_entity.pdbx_description
1 polymer ?
#
loop_
_entity_poly.entity_id
_entity_poly.type
_entity_poly.pdbx_seq_one_letter_code
_entity_poly.pdbx_strand_id
1 'polypeptide(L)'
;MMFPSWVPRWSTFSDIDAQPLPLTYTYDHRLKPYAAGGYGSAFAVHISSDYIISVTGSIVDVVAWTSLALKVENLRSNVHLWKPRFRDSKLSAIETTWLSLLDQAEQSPESLVSDLSLTVVRGHQTSSDYVQNFLAYCELVRKLAGSEGDSPFPSPSPGEFSPSDGEWALTRCRDRRIAYTANKRMALVPLVAEDEDVCCVVKGMATPVILRPTSKDTYQLVGDAYVNGIMNGELL
;
A
#
# COMPACT_ATOMS: atom_id res chain seq x y z
N MET A 1 17.60 18.68 17.05
CA MET A 1 18.50 17.51 17.03
C MET A 1 18.45 16.91 15.62
N MET A 2 19.60 16.66 14.99
CA MET A 2 19.64 16.08 13.63
C MET A 2 19.33 14.58 13.74
N PHE A 3 18.28 14.10 13.09
CA PHE A 3 17.95 12.67 13.06
C PHE A 3 18.75 11.97 11.97
N PRO A 4 19.25 10.74 12.21
CA PRO A 4 19.88 9.93 11.17
C PRO A 4 18.93 9.66 10.00
N SER A 5 19.47 9.53 8.77
CA SER A 5 18.65 9.36 7.56
C SER A 5 17.88 8.03 7.49
N TRP A 6 18.28 7.06 8.31
CA TRP A 6 17.67 5.73 8.41
C TRP A 6 16.58 5.62 9.46
N VAL A 7 16.31 6.69 10.22
CA VAL A 7 15.17 6.75 11.13
C VAL A 7 14.03 7.43 10.36
N PRO A 8 12.94 6.70 10.03
CA PRO A 8 11.78 7.32 9.43
C PRO A 8 11.28 8.44 10.34
N ARG A 9 11.08 9.64 9.80
CA ARG A 9 10.68 10.83 10.57
C ARG A 9 9.20 10.82 10.94
N TRP A 10 8.63 9.66 11.24
CA TRP A 10 7.21 9.52 11.56
C TRP A 10 6.82 10.21 12.88
N SER A 11 7.80 10.50 13.75
CA SER A 11 7.61 11.26 14.98
C SER A 11 7.52 12.78 14.79
N THR A 12 7.77 13.31 13.58
CA THR A 12 7.71 14.77 13.34
C THR A 12 6.30 15.27 13.02
N PHE A 13 5.30 14.39 12.96
CA PHE A 13 3.91 14.76 12.69
C PHE A 13 3.23 15.18 13.99
N SER A 14 2.77 16.43 14.05
CA SER A 14 1.99 16.96 15.18
C SER A 14 0.56 16.41 15.23
N ASP A 15 0.02 16.00 14.09
CA ASP A 15 -1.24 15.28 13.99
C ASP A 15 -0.99 13.78 14.02
N ILE A 16 -1.56 13.10 15.02
CA ILE A 16 -1.44 11.65 15.18
C ILE A 16 -2.08 10.91 14.01
N ASP A 17 -3.13 11.48 13.40
CA ASP A 17 -3.78 10.93 12.22
C ASP A 17 -2.96 11.15 10.95
N ALA A 18 -1.86 11.90 11.00
CA ALA A 18 -0.92 12.03 9.89
C ALA A 18 0.33 11.14 10.06
N GLN A 19 0.44 10.38 11.14
CA GLN A 19 1.58 9.51 11.39
C GLN A 19 1.51 8.25 10.52
N PRO A 20 2.57 7.92 9.76
CA PRO A 20 2.64 6.66 9.04
C PRO A 20 2.73 5.48 10.00
N LEU A 21 2.15 4.34 9.61
CA LEU A 21 2.26 3.09 10.35
C LEU A 21 3.18 2.10 9.63
N PRO A 22 4.05 1.37 10.35
CA PRO A 22 4.84 0.30 9.74
C PRO A 22 3.94 -0.76 9.13
N LEU A 23 4.40 -1.39 8.06
CA LEU A 23 3.66 -2.42 7.35
C LEU A 23 3.39 -3.61 8.30
N THR A 24 4.29 -3.83 9.25
CA THR A 24 4.17 -4.85 10.30
C THR A 24 3.08 -4.56 11.33
N TYR A 25 2.61 -3.30 11.48
CA TYR A 25 1.60 -2.95 12.50
C TYR A 25 0.22 -3.59 12.22
N THR A 26 -0.11 -3.82 10.96
CA THR A 26 -1.35 -4.50 10.55
C THR A 26 -1.12 -5.97 10.22
N TYR A 27 0.09 -6.49 10.46
CA TYR A 27 0.48 -7.83 10.09
C TYR A 27 -0.10 -8.83 11.08
N ASP A 28 -1.05 -9.64 10.62
CA ASP A 28 -1.52 -10.80 11.37
C ASP A 28 -0.31 -11.70 11.61
N HIS A 29 0.18 -11.74 12.85
CA HIS A 29 1.50 -12.21 13.28
C HIS A 29 1.82 -13.68 12.95
N ARG A 30 1.00 -14.39 12.17
CA ARG A 30 0.89 -15.84 12.29
C ARG A 30 1.31 -16.72 11.14
N LEU A 31 1.55 -16.29 9.89
CA LEU A 31 1.64 -17.33 8.83
C LEU A 31 2.71 -17.29 7.72
N LYS A 32 3.62 -16.31 7.59
CA LYS A 32 4.94 -16.45 6.90
C LYS A 32 5.57 -15.07 6.65
N PRO A 33 6.74 -14.73 7.24
CA PRO A 33 7.38 -13.46 6.92
C PRO A 33 7.71 -13.40 5.42
N TYR A 34 7.46 -12.25 4.79
CA TYR A 34 7.99 -11.94 3.47
C TYR A 34 9.52 -12.10 3.46
N ALA A 35 10.08 -12.32 2.28
CA ALA A 35 11.50 -12.54 2.10
C ALA A 35 12.02 -11.80 0.86
N ALA A 36 11.61 -10.54 0.70
CA ALA A 36 12.00 -9.72 -0.45
C ALA A 36 13.53 -9.65 -0.63
N GLY A 37 14.28 -9.50 0.48
CA GLY A 37 15.74 -9.51 0.52
C GLY A 37 16.39 -10.90 0.61
N GLY A 38 15.61 -11.97 0.42
CA GLY A 38 16.05 -13.36 0.30
C GLY A 38 16.00 -14.16 1.60
N TYR A 39 15.64 -15.44 1.51
CA TYR A 39 15.65 -16.37 2.64
C TYR A 39 17.09 -16.64 3.11
N GLY A 40 17.35 -16.48 4.41
CA GLY A 40 18.64 -16.81 5.01
C GLY A 40 19.78 -15.83 4.72
N SER A 41 19.53 -14.73 4.00
CA SER A 41 20.51 -13.65 3.86
C SER A 41 20.63 -12.86 5.15
N ALA A 42 21.84 -12.77 5.72
CA ALA A 42 22.08 -11.90 6.87
C ALA A 42 21.93 -10.43 6.45
N PHE A 43 21.14 -9.67 7.21
CA PHE A 43 21.13 -8.22 7.12
C PHE A 43 22.49 -7.69 7.62
N ALA A 44 23.25 -7.05 6.74
CA ALA A 44 24.55 -6.48 7.05
C ALA A 44 24.52 -4.96 6.83
N VAL A 45 25.09 -4.23 7.79
CA VAL A 45 25.13 -2.77 7.79
C VAL A 45 26.51 -2.28 8.17
N HIS A 46 26.99 -1.25 7.46
CA HIS A 46 28.19 -0.52 7.81
C HIS A 46 27.83 0.89 8.23
N ILE A 47 28.24 1.31 9.43
CA ILE A 47 27.99 2.65 9.93
C ILE A 47 29.20 3.51 9.57
N SER A 48 29.03 4.52 8.71
CA SER A 48 30.13 5.36 8.22
C SER A 48 30.31 6.65 9.03
N SER A 49 29.23 7.15 9.64
CA SER A 49 29.18 8.27 10.59
C SER A 49 27.92 8.18 11.46
N ASP A 50 27.78 9.01 12.50
CA ASP A 50 26.64 8.99 13.43
C ASP A 50 25.25 9.13 12.76
N TYR A 51 25.19 9.53 11.48
CA TYR A 51 23.95 9.82 10.77
C TYR A 51 23.73 9.04 9.47
N ILE A 52 24.68 8.21 9.04
CA ILE A 52 24.61 7.47 7.77
C ILE A 52 24.92 5.99 7.99
N ILE A 53 24.02 5.14 7.50
CA ILE A 53 24.26 3.71 7.35
C ILE A 53 24.41 3.36 5.86
N SER A 54 25.29 2.42 5.59
CA SER A 54 25.47 1.80 4.29
C SER A 54 24.94 0.38 4.35
N VAL A 55 24.06 0.03 3.42
CA VAL A 55 23.47 -1.29 3.26
C VAL A 55 23.69 -1.78 1.83
N THR A 56 23.66 -3.09 1.62
CA THR A 56 23.69 -3.68 0.27
C THR A 56 22.27 -4.01 -0.17
N GLY A 57 21.89 -3.53 -1.34
CA GLY A 57 20.58 -3.76 -1.93
C GLY A 57 20.52 -3.31 -3.38
N SER A 58 19.35 -3.47 -3.99
CA SER A 58 19.08 -3.08 -5.36
C SER A 58 17.89 -2.13 -5.39
N ILE A 59 18.03 -0.99 -6.08
CA ILE A 59 16.88 -0.18 -6.49
C ILE A 59 16.20 -0.97 -7.61
N VAL A 60 14.95 -1.37 -7.38
CA VAL A 60 14.20 -2.28 -8.26
C VAL A 60 13.08 -1.57 -9.02
N ASP A 61 12.66 -0.39 -8.55
CA ASP A 61 11.59 0.37 -9.18
C ASP A 61 11.57 1.84 -8.72
N VAL A 62 10.77 2.66 -9.40
CA VAL A 62 10.49 4.05 -9.04
C VAL A 62 8.98 4.23 -8.87
N VAL A 63 8.56 4.94 -7.83
CA VAL A 63 7.16 5.32 -7.61
C VAL A 63 6.79 6.37 -8.67
N ALA A 64 5.91 6.01 -9.60
CA ALA A 64 5.48 6.90 -10.67
C ALA A 64 4.23 7.71 -10.26
N TRP A 65 3.42 7.14 -9.37
CA TRP A 65 2.19 7.77 -8.87
C TRP A 65 1.82 7.24 -7.49
N THR A 66 1.17 8.09 -6.68
CA THR A 66 0.61 7.75 -5.38
C THR A 66 -0.85 8.20 -5.20
N SER A 67 -1.71 7.32 -4.70
CA SER A 67 -3.12 7.60 -4.40
C SER A 67 -3.30 8.59 -3.25
N LEU A 68 -4.53 9.01 -2.96
CA LEU A 68 -4.83 9.62 -1.66
C LEU A 68 -4.52 8.65 -0.51
N ALA A 69 -4.31 9.21 0.69
CA ALA A 69 -4.17 8.45 1.92
C ALA A 69 -5.42 7.59 2.21
N LEU A 70 -5.23 6.29 2.38
CA LEU A 70 -6.28 5.35 2.76
C LEU A 70 -6.46 5.33 4.27
N LYS A 71 -7.30 6.23 4.77
CA LYS A 71 -7.61 6.33 6.21
C LYS A 71 -8.75 5.41 6.61
N VAL A 72 -8.59 4.69 7.71
CA VAL A 72 -9.48 3.58 8.13
C VAL A 72 -10.94 4.02 8.23
N GLU A 73 -11.22 5.23 8.69
CA GLU A 73 -12.57 5.76 8.80
C GLU A 73 -13.27 5.93 7.44
N ASN A 74 -12.52 6.11 6.35
CA ASN A 74 -13.03 6.20 4.98
C ASN A 74 -13.04 4.85 4.23
N LEU A 75 -12.55 3.79 4.88
CA LEU A 75 -12.56 2.41 4.38
C LEU A 75 -13.66 1.56 5.03
N ARG A 76 -14.32 2.08 6.08
CA ARG A 76 -15.39 1.37 6.77
C ARG A 76 -16.73 1.54 6.06
N SER A 77 -17.58 0.54 6.18
CA SER A 77 -18.95 0.55 5.65
C SER A 77 -19.86 1.58 6.33
N ASN A 78 -19.49 2.11 7.50
CA ASN A 78 -20.20 3.22 8.14
C ASN A 78 -19.92 4.56 7.43
N VAL A 79 -20.68 4.82 6.37
CA VAL A 79 -20.54 6.00 5.49
C VAL A 79 -20.69 7.35 6.21
N HIS A 80 -21.31 7.38 7.40
CA HIS A 80 -21.44 8.62 8.17
C HIS A 80 -20.12 9.10 8.77
N LEU A 81 -19.15 8.20 8.98
CA LEU A 81 -17.82 8.51 9.49
C LEU A 81 -16.86 9.02 8.41
N TRP A 82 -17.26 8.96 7.14
CA TRP A 82 -16.43 9.40 6.05
C TRP A 82 -16.19 10.90 6.09
N LYS A 83 -15.00 11.31 5.65
CA LYS A 83 -14.67 12.71 5.44
C LYS A 83 -15.64 13.33 4.43
N PRO A 84 -16.01 14.62 4.58
CA PRO A 84 -17.02 15.27 3.73
C PRO A 84 -16.83 15.03 2.23
N ARG A 85 -15.60 15.13 1.73
CA ARG A 85 -15.30 14.88 0.30
C ARG A 85 -15.79 13.54 -0.26
N PHE A 86 -15.78 12.47 0.55
CA PHE A 86 -16.22 11.14 0.12
C PHE A 86 -17.73 10.98 0.31
N ARG A 87 -18.25 11.49 1.43
CA ARG A 87 -19.68 11.44 1.72
C ARG A 87 -20.50 12.28 0.74
N ASP A 88 -20.05 13.49 0.43
CA ASP A 88 -20.77 14.45 -0.39
C ASP A 88 -20.70 14.07 -1.88
N SER A 89 -19.59 13.46 -2.32
CA SER A 89 -19.45 12.91 -3.69
C SER A 89 -20.11 11.54 -3.85
N LYS A 90 -20.46 10.87 -2.75
CA LYS A 90 -20.92 9.47 -2.70
C LYS A 90 -19.92 8.47 -3.32
N LEU A 91 -18.63 8.84 -3.39
CA LEU A 91 -17.53 7.97 -3.78
C LEU A 91 -16.69 7.62 -2.56
N SER A 92 -16.47 6.34 -2.32
CA SER A 92 -15.57 5.88 -1.27
C SER A 92 -14.12 6.25 -1.57
N ALA A 93 -13.26 6.18 -0.55
CA ALA A 93 -11.82 6.39 -0.73
C ALA A 93 -11.18 5.38 -1.70
N ILE A 94 -11.70 4.14 -1.73
CA ILE A 94 -11.23 3.09 -2.64
C ILE A 94 -11.64 3.39 -4.08
N GLU A 95 -12.88 3.82 -4.32
CA GLU A 95 -13.33 4.18 -5.67
C GLU A 95 -12.65 5.43 -6.20
N THR A 96 -12.44 6.43 -5.34
CA THR A 96 -11.67 7.62 -5.71
C THR A 96 -10.24 7.24 -6.11
N THR A 97 -9.63 6.34 -5.36
CA THR A 97 -8.29 5.79 -5.66
C THR A 97 -8.28 5.03 -6.97
N TRP A 98 -9.32 4.22 -7.21
CA TRP A 98 -9.46 3.43 -8.42
C TRP A 98 -9.60 4.28 -9.67
N LEU A 99 -10.52 5.25 -9.67
CA LEU A 99 -10.69 6.17 -10.80
C LEU A 99 -9.39 6.92 -11.10
N SER A 100 -8.72 7.42 -10.06
CA SER A 100 -7.43 8.11 -10.23
C SER A 100 -6.36 7.17 -10.78
N LEU A 101 -6.33 5.90 -10.36
CA LEU A 101 -5.40 4.90 -10.87
C LEU A 101 -5.66 4.59 -12.35
N LEU A 102 -6.92 4.48 -12.77
CA LEU A 102 -7.29 4.25 -14.18
C LEU A 102 -6.80 5.40 -15.09
N ASP A 103 -6.76 6.64 -14.59
CA ASP A 103 -6.21 7.77 -15.35
C ASP A 103 -4.68 7.67 -15.53
N GLN A 104 -3.99 6.94 -14.66
CA GLN A 104 -2.53 6.77 -14.71
C GLN A 104 -2.08 5.49 -15.42
N ALA A 105 -2.90 4.45 -15.35
CA ALA A 105 -2.53 3.12 -15.81
C ALA A 105 -3.01 2.87 -17.25
N GLU A 106 -2.11 2.38 -18.08
CA GLU A 106 -2.43 1.94 -19.45
C GLU A 106 -3.04 0.53 -19.52
N GLN A 107 -3.17 -0.15 -18.38
CA GLN A 107 -3.68 -1.52 -18.28
C GLN A 107 -5.22 -1.54 -18.23
N SER A 108 -5.81 -2.68 -18.61
CA SER A 108 -7.26 -2.82 -18.54
C SER A 108 -7.77 -2.83 -17.09
N PRO A 109 -8.99 -2.34 -16.83
CA PRO A 109 -9.62 -2.40 -15.50
C PRO A 109 -9.64 -3.81 -14.90
N GLU A 110 -9.85 -4.84 -15.72
CA GLU A 110 -9.90 -6.24 -15.27
C GLU A 110 -8.54 -6.74 -14.76
N SER A 111 -7.44 -6.28 -15.37
CA SER A 111 -6.09 -6.59 -14.88
C SER A 111 -5.82 -5.86 -13.57
N LEU A 112 -6.17 -4.57 -13.50
CA LEU A 112 -5.86 -3.70 -12.37
C LEU A 112 -6.68 -4.04 -11.12
N VAL A 113 -7.92 -4.51 -11.25
CA VAL A 113 -8.75 -4.83 -10.07
C VAL A 113 -8.17 -6.03 -9.30
N SER A 114 -7.60 -7.00 -9.99
CA SER A 114 -6.89 -8.12 -9.38
C SER A 114 -5.66 -7.64 -8.62
N ASP A 115 -4.85 -6.78 -9.24
CA ASP A 115 -3.64 -6.24 -8.62
C ASP A 115 -3.94 -5.33 -7.43
N LEU A 116 -4.99 -4.51 -7.51
CA LEU A 116 -5.41 -3.63 -6.43
C LEU A 116 -5.92 -4.44 -5.24
N SER A 117 -6.81 -5.40 -5.50
CA SER A 117 -7.36 -6.26 -4.45
C SER A 117 -6.27 -7.09 -3.78
N LEU A 118 -5.28 -7.60 -4.52
CA LEU A 118 -4.07 -8.22 -3.94
C LEU A 118 -3.26 -7.23 -3.10
N THR A 119 -3.07 -6.01 -3.58
CA THR A 119 -2.26 -4.99 -2.91
C THR A 119 -2.87 -4.57 -1.57
N VAL A 120 -4.18 -4.32 -1.52
CA VAL A 120 -4.85 -3.91 -0.28
C VAL A 120 -4.84 -5.00 0.78
N VAL A 121 -4.78 -6.27 0.38
CA VAL A 121 -4.60 -7.41 1.30
C VAL A 121 -3.14 -7.80 1.51
N ARG A 122 -2.20 -7.17 0.79
CA ARG A 122 -0.76 -7.48 0.79
C ARG A 122 -0.46 -8.92 0.37
N GLY A 123 -1.14 -9.43 -0.65
CA GLY A 123 -0.93 -10.78 -1.17
C GLY A 123 -1.30 -11.91 -0.19
N HIS A 124 -2.20 -11.65 0.75
CA HIS A 124 -2.69 -12.65 1.71
C HIS A 124 -3.35 -13.83 0.99
N GLN A 125 -2.87 -15.05 1.26
CA GLN A 125 -3.20 -16.26 0.48
C GLN A 125 -4.41 -17.07 1.01
N THR A 126 -5.20 -16.56 1.95
CA THR A 126 -6.15 -17.40 2.74
C THR A 126 -7.61 -17.41 2.25
N SER A 127 -7.90 -16.92 1.06
CA SER A 127 -9.15 -17.25 0.36
C SER A 127 -8.96 -17.11 -1.15
N SER A 128 -9.49 -18.01 -1.95
CA SER A 128 -9.54 -17.86 -3.42
C SER A 128 -10.33 -16.64 -3.87
N ASP A 129 -11.18 -16.09 -3.00
CA ASP A 129 -12.27 -15.19 -3.39
C ASP A 129 -12.07 -13.73 -2.94
N TYR A 130 -10.84 -13.31 -2.60
CA TYR A 130 -10.58 -11.97 -2.06
C TYR A 130 -11.00 -10.85 -3.03
N VAL A 131 -10.83 -11.05 -4.34
CA VAL A 131 -11.31 -10.10 -5.36
C VAL A 131 -12.82 -9.94 -5.23
N GLN A 132 -13.54 -11.06 -5.08
CA GLN A 132 -15.00 -11.06 -5.03
C GLN A 132 -15.52 -10.47 -3.72
N ASN A 133 -14.89 -10.77 -2.58
CA ASN A 133 -15.20 -10.11 -1.30
C ASN A 133 -14.92 -8.59 -1.35
N PHE A 134 -13.85 -8.17 -2.02
CA PHE A 134 -13.53 -6.76 -2.24
C PHE A 134 -14.59 -6.07 -3.11
N LEU A 135 -15.02 -6.70 -4.20
CA LEU A 135 -16.08 -6.18 -5.07
C LEU A 135 -17.43 -6.12 -4.33
N ALA A 136 -17.77 -7.16 -3.55
CA ALA A 136 -18.97 -7.19 -2.72
C ALA A 136 -18.97 -6.08 -1.64
N TYR A 137 -17.79 -5.77 -1.07
CA TYR A 137 -17.62 -4.59 -0.20
C TYR A 137 -17.91 -3.29 -0.96
N CYS A 138 -17.36 -3.12 -2.16
CA CYS A 138 -17.58 -1.91 -2.97
C CYS A 138 -19.07 -1.71 -3.28
N GLU A 139 -19.78 -2.79 -3.65
CA GLU A 139 -21.24 -2.75 -3.87
C GLU A 139 -22.03 -2.40 -2.61
N LEU A 140 -21.71 -3.01 -1.46
CA LEU A 140 -22.35 -2.70 -0.17
C LEU A 140 -22.21 -1.21 0.16
N VAL A 141 -21.00 -0.67 0.03
CA VAL A 141 -20.71 0.70 0.38
C VAL A 141 -21.50 1.70 -0.48
N ARG A 142 -21.69 1.40 -1.77
CA ARG A 142 -22.52 2.20 -2.67
C ARG A 142 -23.98 2.20 -2.30
N LYS A 143 -24.49 1.02 -1.93
CA LYS A 143 -25.83 0.86 -1.36
C LYS A 143 -26.03 1.80 -0.17
N LEU A 144 -25.08 1.80 0.75
CA LEU A 144 -25.10 2.64 1.95
C LEU A 144 -24.93 4.14 1.63
N ALA A 145 -24.15 4.49 0.60
CA ALA A 145 -23.97 5.86 0.13
C ALA A 145 -25.13 6.39 -0.73
N GLY A 146 -26.07 5.53 -1.16
CA GLY A 146 -27.15 5.88 -2.07
C GLY A 146 -26.64 6.24 -3.47
N SER A 147 -25.69 5.46 -3.99
CA SER A 147 -25.07 5.55 -5.33
C SER A 147 -25.05 4.18 -6.03
N GLU A 148 -26.10 3.38 -5.81
CA GLU A 148 -26.29 2.07 -6.45
C GLU A 148 -26.30 2.19 -7.98
N GLY A 149 -25.64 1.26 -8.68
CA GLY A 149 -25.63 1.20 -10.16
C GLY A 149 -24.49 1.94 -10.87
N ASP A 150 -23.84 2.91 -10.23
CA ASP A 150 -22.78 3.73 -10.88
C ASP A 150 -21.35 3.15 -10.71
N SER A 151 -21.23 1.81 -10.69
CA SER A 151 -20.03 0.97 -10.56
C SER A 151 -18.73 1.45 -11.26
N PRO A 152 -17.67 2.09 -10.69
CA PRO A 152 -16.43 2.20 -11.43
C PRO A 152 -15.67 0.87 -11.40
N PHE A 153 -16.01 -0.02 -10.47
CA PHE A 153 -15.55 -1.40 -10.41
C PHE A 153 -16.52 -2.33 -11.13
N PRO A 154 -16.03 -3.46 -11.70
CA PRO A 154 -16.89 -4.52 -12.21
C PRO A 154 -17.75 -5.11 -11.08
N SER A 155 -18.93 -5.61 -11.42
CA SER A 155 -19.74 -6.38 -10.48
C SER A 155 -19.04 -7.69 -10.09
N PRO A 156 -19.22 -8.17 -8.84
CA PRO A 156 -18.79 -9.49 -8.47
C PRO A 156 -19.51 -10.55 -9.31
N SER A 157 -18.87 -11.70 -9.45
CA SER A 157 -19.47 -12.87 -10.07
C SER A 157 -20.74 -13.30 -9.31
N PRO A 158 -21.64 -14.08 -9.91
CA PRO A 158 -22.71 -14.72 -9.15
C PRO A 158 -22.14 -15.64 -8.06
N GLY A 159 -22.56 -15.45 -6.81
CA GLY A 159 -22.09 -16.25 -5.67
C GLY A 159 -22.39 -15.60 -4.32
N GLU A 160 -22.16 -16.35 -3.24
CA GLU A 160 -22.21 -15.82 -1.88
C GLU A 160 -20.81 -15.30 -1.49
N PHE A 161 -20.64 -13.98 -1.51
CA PHE A 161 -19.43 -13.30 -1.08
C PHE A 161 -19.70 -12.49 0.18
N SER A 162 -18.65 -12.21 0.95
CA SER A 162 -18.71 -11.56 2.25
C SER A 162 -18.17 -10.13 2.16
N PRO A 163 -19.05 -9.10 2.06
CA PRO A 163 -18.63 -7.71 2.14
C PRO A 163 -17.86 -7.38 3.43
N SER A 164 -18.20 -8.04 4.53
CA SER A 164 -17.50 -7.88 5.81
C SER A 164 -16.07 -8.40 5.75
N ASP A 165 -15.81 -9.50 5.03
CA ASP A 165 -14.44 -9.98 4.83
C ASP A 165 -13.67 -9.02 3.92
N GLY A 166 -14.32 -8.45 2.90
CA GLY A 166 -13.75 -7.39 2.06
C GLY A 166 -13.37 -6.15 2.88
N GLU A 167 -14.28 -5.65 3.72
CA GLU A 167 -14.02 -4.51 4.62
C GLU A 167 -12.86 -4.82 5.60
N TRP A 168 -12.88 -6.01 6.21
CA TRP A 168 -11.82 -6.44 7.10
C TRP A 168 -10.47 -6.52 6.39
N ALA A 169 -10.45 -6.94 5.12
CA ALA A 169 -9.25 -6.97 4.29
C ALA A 169 -8.61 -5.58 4.19
N LEU A 170 -9.40 -4.53 3.98
CA LEU A 170 -8.93 -3.14 3.84
C LEU A 170 -8.26 -2.58 5.10
N THR A 171 -8.50 -3.14 6.29
CA THR A 171 -7.77 -2.72 7.50
C THR A 171 -6.24 -2.87 7.36
N ARG A 172 -5.79 -3.72 6.43
CA ARG A 172 -4.38 -4.00 6.14
C ARG A 172 -3.70 -2.86 5.38
N CYS A 173 -4.45 -2.06 4.63
CA CYS A 173 -3.95 -0.92 3.86
C CYS A 173 -4.17 0.44 4.54
N ARG A 174 -4.66 0.45 5.78
CA ARG A 174 -4.89 1.69 6.53
C ARG A 174 -3.61 2.51 6.71
N ASP A 175 -3.79 3.83 6.73
CA ASP A 175 -2.74 4.81 6.98
C ASP A 175 -1.55 4.67 6.01
N ARG A 176 -1.86 4.29 4.77
CA ARG A 176 -0.92 4.08 3.67
C ARG A 176 -1.50 4.61 2.36
N ARG A 177 -0.70 4.59 1.30
CA ARG A 177 -1.10 4.97 -0.05
C ARG A 177 -0.92 3.78 -0.98
N ILE A 178 -1.80 3.66 -1.96
CA ILE A 178 -1.52 2.82 -3.13
C ILE A 178 -0.54 3.59 -4.00
N ALA A 179 0.44 2.89 -4.55
CA ALA A 179 1.34 3.43 -5.53
C ALA A 179 1.31 2.59 -6.79
N TYR A 180 1.60 3.22 -7.91
CA TYR A 180 1.84 2.58 -9.18
C TYR A 180 3.26 2.93 -9.62
N THR A 181 4.07 1.93 -9.93
CA THR A 181 5.49 2.12 -10.22
C THR A 181 5.75 2.30 -11.71
N ALA A 182 6.93 2.80 -12.07
CA ALA A 182 7.35 2.98 -13.46
C ALA A 182 7.35 1.65 -14.25
N ASN A 183 7.61 0.53 -13.58
CA ASN A 183 7.48 -0.81 -14.17
C ASN A 183 6.09 -1.43 -14.00
N LYS A 184 5.04 -0.60 -13.85
CA LYS A 184 3.64 -1.02 -13.85
C LYS A 184 3.27 -1.99 -12.72
N ARG A 185 3.94 -1.91 -11.56
CA ARG A 185 3.60 -2.69 -10.36
C ARG A 185 2.74 -1.87 -9.42
N MET A 186 1.74 -2.49 -8.82
CA MET A 186 1.08 -1.90 -7.66
C MET A 186 1.86 -2.14 -6.38
N ALA A 187 1.82 -1.14 -5.52
CA ALA A 187 2.46 -1.17 -4.23
C ALA A 187 1.58 -0.53 -3.16
N LEU A 188 1.80 -0.94 -1.92
CA LEU A 188 1.28 -0.28 -0.74
C LEU A 188 2.45 0.37 0.00
N VAL A 189 2.53 1.69 -0.12
CA VAL A 189 3.67 2.50 0.34
C VAL A 189 3.32 3.28 1.61
N PRO A 190 4.32 3.77 2.38
CA PRO A 190 4.07 4.61 3.55
C PRO A 190 3.18 5.81 3.21
N LEU A 191 2.44 6.31 4.21
CA LEU A 191 1.54 7.46 4.09
C LEU A 191 2.21 8.71 3.48
N VAL A 192 3.52 8.84 3.67
CA VAL A 192 4.34 10.01 3.31
C VAL A 192 5.18 9.77 2.06
N ALA A 193 4.98 8.64 1.38
CA ALA A 193 5.59 8.40 0.10
C ALA A 193 5.07 9.41 -0.93
N GLU A 194 5.98 9.78 -1.83
CA GLU A 194 5.78 10.74 -2.91
C GLU A 194 6.20 10.10 -4.22
N ASP A 195 5.77 10.71 -5.32
CA ASP A 195 6.24 10.34 -6.66
C ASP A 195 7.76 10.58 -6.73
N GLU A 196 8.46 9.82 -7.58
CA GLU A 196 9.93 9.79 -7.69
C GLU A 196 10.69 9.16 -6.52
N ASP A 197 10.02 8.80 -5.42
CA ASP A 197 10.61 7.90 -4.42
C ASP A 197 10.98 6.55 -5.06
N VAL A 198 12.05 5.90 -4.60
CA VAL A 198 12.53 4.65 -5.18
C VAL A 198 12.22 3.45 -4.29
N CYS A 199 11.86 2.33 -4.92
CA CYS A 199 11.69 1.05 -4.24
C CYS A 199 13.02 0.30 -4.22
N CYS A 200 13.47 -0.06 -3.02
CA CYS A 200 14.73 -0.77 -2.82
C CYS A 200 14.51 -2.09 -2.09
N VAL A 201 15.12 -3.16 -2.62
CA VAL A 201 15.24 -4.45 -1.93
C VAL A 201 16.59 -4.48 -1.24
N VAL A 202 16.58 -4.44 0.09
CA VAL A 202 17.79 -4.53 0.91
C VAL A 202 18.02 -5.98 1.32
N LYS A 203 19.24 -6.45 1.14
CA LYS A 203 19.60 -7.85 1.44
C LYS A 203 19.29 -8.19 2.90
N GLY A 204 18.60 -9.31 3.10
CA GLY A 204 18.20 -9.79 4.43
C GLY A 204 17.01 -9.06 5.07
N MET A 205 16.41 -8.08 4.41
CA MET A 205 15.15 -7.47 4.87
C MET A 205 13.93 -8.26 4.35
N ALA A 206 12.89 -8.35 5.18
CA ALA A 206 11.66 -9.08 4.83
C ALA A 206 10.86 -8.40 3.71
N THR A 207 10.86 -7.06 3.68
CA THR A 207 10.05 -6.26 2.76
C THR A 207 10.93 -5.28 2.00
N PRO A 208 10.52 -4.83 0.80
CA PRO A 208 11.10 -3.66 0.18
C PRO A 208 10.95 -2.43 1.09
N VAL A 209 11.82 -1.44 0.86
CA VAL A 209 11.75 -0.12 1.49
C VAL A 209 11.62 0.97 0.44
N ILE A 210 10.90 2.03 0.80
CA ILE A 210 10.82 3.25 0.03
C ILE A 210 11.91 4.19 0.50
N LEU A 211 12.70 4.66 -0.45
CA LEU A 211 13.84 5.53 -0.25
C LEU A 211 13.63 6.82 -1.05
N ARG A 212 13.85 7.97 -0.41
CA ARG A 212 13.80 9.26 -1.08
C ARG A 212 15.21 9.68 -1.50
N PRO A 213 15.48 9.91 -2.80
CA PRO A 213 16.76 10.42 -3.26
C PRO A 213 17.10 11.76 -2.60
N THR A 214 18.39 12.00 -2.36
CA THR A 214 18.91 13.30 -1.92
C THR A 214 20.06 13.73 -2.83
N SER A 215 20.56 14.95 -2.66
CA SER A 215 21.52 15.58 -3.58
C SER A 215 22.96 15.00 -3.58
N LYS A 216 23.24 13.93 -2.83
CA LYS A 216 24.61 13.39 -2.64
C LYS A 216 24.67 11.86 -2.72
N ASP A 217 23.98 11.24 -3.68
CA ASP A 217 23.92 9.77 -3.83
C ASP A 217 23.54 9.02 -2.54
N THR A 218 22.80 9.71 -1.66
CA THR A 218 22.32 9.20 -0.38
C THR A 218 20.82 9.29 -0.37
N TYR A 219 20.21 8.46 0.46
CA TYR A 219 18.77 8.32 0.53
C TYR A 219 18.26 8.51 1.95
N GLN A 220 17.04 9.04 2.06
CA GLN A 220 16.28 9.03 3.31
C GLN A 220 15.35 7.81 3.30
N LEU A 221 15.29 7.09 4.42
CA LEU A 221 14.33 6.01 4.59
C LEU A 221 12.94 6.61 4.83
N VAL A 222 12.03 6.38 3.89
CA VAL A 222 10.63 6.81 3.99
C VAL A 222 9.82 5.79 4.80
N GLY A 223 10.06 4.50 4.56
CA GLY A 223 9.44 3.40 5.29
C GLY A 223 9.43 2.08 4.54
N ASP A 224 8.83 1.06 5.12
CA ASP A 224 8.61 -0.25 4.50
C ASP A 224 7.42 -0.23 3.52
N ALA A 225 7.45 -1.11 2.51
CA ALA A 225 6.38 -1.23 1.53
C ALA A 225 6.04 -2.69 1.22
N TYR A 226 4.82 -2.88 0.74
CA TYR A 226 4.46 -4.09 -0.01
C TYR A 226 4.48 -3.74 -1.50
N VAL A 227 5.09 -4.59 -2.33
CA VAL A 227 5.10 -4.40 -3.79
C VAL A 227 4.75 -5.72 -4.47
N ASN A 228 3.73 -5.69 -5.33
CA ASN A 228 3.29 -6.87 -6.08
C ASN A 228 4.46 -7.50 -6.83
N GLY A 229 4.65 -8.81 -6.65
CA GLY A 229 5.69 -9.58 -7.34
C GLY A 229 7.12 -9.34 -6.87
N ILE A 230 7.34 -8.78 -5.66
CA ILE A 230 8.70 -8.60 -5.08
C ILE A 230 8.84 -9.27 -3.69
N MET A 231 7.72 -9.56 -3.02
CA MET A 231 7.71 -9.88 -1.59
C MET A 231 8.34 -11.21 -1.20
N ASN A 232 8.59 -12.12 -2.14
CA ASN A 232 9.11 -13.47 -1.91
C ASN A 232 10.47 -13.71 -2.59
N GLY A 233 11.19 -12.64 -2.95
CA GLY A 233 12.53 -12.75 -3.54
C GLY A 233 12.50 -12.99 -5.05
N GLU A 234 11.40 -12.65 -5.73
CA GLU A 234 11.21 -12.84 -7.18
C GLU A 234 12.22 -12.04 -8.04
N LEU A 235 12.96 -11.09 -7.44
CA LEU A 235 13.95 -10.23 -8.11
C LEU A 235 15.40 -10.52 -7.68
N LEU A 236 15.65 -11.62 -6.96
CA LEU A 236 16.98 -12.02 -6.49
C LEU A 236 17.61 -13.14 -7.32
#